data_AF-A0A970U6W8-F1
#
_entry.id   AF-A0A970U6W8-F1
#
_cell.length_a   1.000
_cell.length_b   1.000
_cell.length_c   1.000
_cell.angle_alpha   90.00
_cell.angle_beta   90.00
_cell.angle_gamma   90.00
#
_symmetry.space_group_name_H-M   'P 1'
#
loop_
_entity.id
_entity.type
_entity.pdbx_description
1 polymer ?
#
loop_
_entity_poly.entity_id
_entity_poly.type
_entity_poly.pdbx_seq_one_letter_code
_entity_poly.pdbx_strand_id
1 'polypeptide(L)' 'MLTAIVLLLYVLVVLFDFMPAKKERKFAENIVYFALLSVSMAVLILFSMGIELPGPSQPIRSIVEVFVKPKK' A
#
# COMPACT_ATOMS: atom_id res chain seq x y z
N MET A 1 -15.56 6.35 -3.43
CA MET A 1 -14.59 5.35 -3.93
C MET A 1 -13.53 5.13 -2.88
N LEU A 2 -13.20 3.88 -2.55
CA LEU A 2 -12.16 3.55 -1.55
C LEU A 2 -10.83 4.27 -1.83
N THR A 3 -10.45 4.41 -3.10
CA THR A 3 -9.22 5.10 -3.53
C THR A 3 -9.10 6.53 -3.01
N ALA A 4 -10.18 7.31 -2.99
CA ALA A 4 -10.15 8.69 -2.51
C ALA A 4 -9.84 8.78 -1.00
N ILE A 5 -10.37 7.84 -0.22
CA ILE A 5 -10.09 7.74 1.22
C ILE A 5 -8.61 7.38 1.42
N VAL A 6 -8.10 6.43 0.64
CA VAL A 6 -6.68 6.04 0.74
C VAL A 6 -5.77 7.20 0.35
N LEU A 7 -6.08 7.97 -0.70
CA LEU A 7 -5.32 9.17 -1.08
C LEU A 7 -5.30 10.22 0.05
N LEU A 8 -6.43 10.44 0.72
CA LEU A 8 -6.47 11.34 1.88
C LEU A 8 -5.53 10.84 3.00
N LEU A 9 -5.52 9.54 3.28
CA LEU A 9 -4.59 8.94 4.26
C LEU A 9 -3.13 9.16 3.86
N TYR A 10 -2.76 9.04 2.59
CA TYR A 10 -1.40 9.35 2.12
C TYR A 10 -1.00 10.80 2.44
N VAL A 11 -1.89 11.76 2.22
CA VAL A 11 -1.64 13.17 2.57
C VAL A 11 -1.43 13.31 4.08
N LEU A 12 -2.28 12.68 4.89
CA LEU A 12 -2.15 12.72 6.35
C LEU A 12 -0.85 12.08 6.82
N VAL A 13 -0.41 10.98 6.21
CA VAL A 13 0.91 10.36 6.50
C VAL A 13 2.04 11.34 6.22
N VAL A 14 2.03 12.03 5.07
CA VAL A 14 3.08 13.03 4.79
C VAL A 14 3.05 14.20 5.79
N LEU A 15 1.86 14.65 6.20
CA LEU A 15 1.72 15.76 7.15
C LEU A 15 2.09 15.37 8.59
N PHE A 16 1.69 14.19 9.06
CA PHE A 16 1.85 13.80 10.46
C PHE A 16 3.04 12.90 10.73
N ASP A 17 3.53 12.14 9.75
CA ASP A 17 4.72 11.29 9.88
C ASP A 17 5.96 11.98 9.29
N PHE A 18 5.93 12.35 8.00
CA PHE A 18 7.11 12.91 7.34
C PHE A 18 7.46 14.32 7.84
N MET A 19 6.48 15.23 7.95
CA MET A 19 6.75 16.63 8.30
C MET A 19 7.45 16.82 9.66
N PRO A 20 7.08 16.13 10.76
CA PRO A 20 7.83 16.22 12.01
C PRO A 20 9.18 15.48 11.93
N ALA A 21 9.22 14.29 11.31
CA ALA A 21 10.44 13.46 11.29
C ALA A 21 11.53 13.96 10.34
N LYS A 22 11.20 14.77 9.32
CA LYS A 22 12.17 15.23 8.30
C LYS A 22 13.36 16.02 8.86
N LYS A 23 13.22 16.61 10.05
CA LYS A 23 14.28 17.39 10.70
C LYS A 23 15.35 16.50 11.34
N GLU A 24 14.98 15.27 11.69
CA GLU A 24 15.89 14.30 12.33
C GLU A 24 16.44 13.27 11.33
N ARG A 25 15.75 13.07 10.20
CA ARG A 25 16.13 12.09 9.17
C ARG A 25 17.29 12.55 8.30
N LYS A 26 18.18 11.60 7.97
CA LYS A 26 19.24 11.81 6.96
C LYS A 26 18.63 11.87 5.56
N PHE A 27 19.33 12.53 4.63
CA PHE A 27 18.87 12.64 3.24
C PHE A 27 18.62 11.27 2.57
N ALA A 28 19.48 10.28 2.83
CA ALA A 28 19.32 8.92 2.32
C ALA A 28 18.03 8.25 2.82
N GLU A 29 17.64 8.47 4.08
CA GLU A 29 16.41 7.93 4.66
C GLU A 29 15.17 8.56 4.01
N ASN A 30 15.23 9.85 3.69
CA ASN A 30 14.17 10.54 2.97
C ASN A 30 13.98 10.00 1.55
N ILE A 31 15.07 9.65 0.86
CA ILE A 31 14.99 9.02 -0.47
C ILE A 31 14.26 7.67 -0.38
N VAL A 32 14.67 6.80 0.55
CA VAL A 32 14.02 5.49 0.73
C VAL A 32 12.55 5.67 1.10
N TYR A 33 12.23 6.61 1.98
CA TYR A 33 10.87 6.94 2.35
C TYR A 33 10.02 7.33 1.14
N PHE A 34 10.47 8.30 0.34
CA PHE A 34 9.73 8.73 -0.84
C PHE A 34 9.67 7.67 -1.93
N ALA A 35 10.70 6.82 -2.07
CA ALA A 35 10.68 5.70 -3.01
C ALA A 35 9.56 4.71 -2.64
N LEU A 36 9.49 4.29 -1.37
CA LEU A 36 8.43 3.39 -0.88
C LEU A 36 7.04 4.03 -0.96
N LEU A 37 6.92 5.30 -0.61
CA LEU A 37 5.68 6.06 -0.72
C LEU A 37 5.20 6.13 -2.17
N SER A 38 6.11 6.39 -3.12
CA SER A 38 5.80 6.49 -4.54
C SER A 38 5.40 5.14 -5.14
N VAL A 39 6.11 4.06 -4.80
CA VAL A 39 5.78 2.70 -5.26
C VAL A 39 4.41 2.29 -4.77
N SER A 40 4.11 2.52 -3.48
CA SER A 40 2.81 2.17 -2.92
C SER A 40 1.66 3.02 -3.49
N MET A 41 1.91 4.30 -3.78
CA MET A 41 0.95 5.14 -4.49
C MET A 41 0.71 4.68 -5.94
N ALA A 42 1.76 4.26 -6.64
CA ALA A 42 1.64 3.69 -7.99
C ALA A 42 0.79 2.42 -7.98
N VAL A 43 1.01 1.53 -7.00
CA VAL A 43 0.18 0.32 -6.78
C VAL A 43 -1.29 0.69 -6.56
N LEU A 44 -1.57 1.70 -5.74
CA LEU A 44 -2.95 2.16 -5.51
C LEU A 44 -3.62 2.66 -6.80
N ILE A 45 -2.90 3.41 -7.64
CA ILE A 45 -3.42 3.92 -8.91
C ILE A 45 -3.70 2.76 -9.86
N LEU A 46 -2.75 1.84 -10.03
CA LEU A 46 -2.92 0.64 -10.86
C LEU A 46 -4.13 -0.18 -10.42
N PHE A 47 -4.26 -0.42 -9.11
CA PHE A 47 -5.42 -1.10 -8.54
C PHE A 47 -6.73 -0.35 -8.83
N SER A 48 -6.73 0.98 -8.70
CA SER A 48 -7.92 1.80 -8.99
C SER A 48 -8.29 1.84 -10.48
N MET A 49 -7.34 1.54 -11.36
CA MET A 49 -7.58 1.38 -12.81
C MET A 49 -8.08 -0.03 -13.17
N GLY A 50 -8.22 -0.92 -12.18
CA GLY A 50 -8.61 -2.31 -12.40
C GLY A 50 -7.48 -3.20 -12.92
N ILE A 51 -6.23 -2.74 -12.84
CA ILE A 51 -5.06 -3.54 -13.21
C ILE A 51 -4.76 -4.49 -12.06
N GLU A 52 -4.95 -5.79 -12.30
CA GLU A 52 -4.60 -6.83 -11.35
C GLU A 52 -3.07 -6.96 -11.27
N LEU A 53 -2.51 -6.58 -10.13
CA LEU A 53 -1.09 -6.81 -9.85
C LEU A 53 -0.88 -8.29 -9.50
N PRO A 54 0.10 -8.98 -10.13
CA PRO A 54 0.43 -10.34 -9.75
C PRO A 54 0.90 -10.34 -8.30
N GLY A 55 0.23 -11.13 -7.46
CA GLY A 55 0.48 -11.14 -6.03
C GLY A 55 0.17 -12.50 -5.40
N PRO A 56 0.64 -12.72 -4.16
CA PRO A 56 0.41 -13.98 -3.45
C PRO A 56 -1.04 -14.16 -3.00
N SER A 57 -1.90 -13.16 -3.24
CA SER A 57 -3.32 -13.15 -2.86
C SER A 57 -4.07 -14.35 -3.41
N GLN A 58 -3.83 -14.76 -4.66
CA GLN A 58 -4.45 -15.95 -5.25
C GLN A 58 -3.99 -17.24 -4.56
N PRO A 59 -2.68 -17.53 -4.42
CA PRO A 59 -2.20 -18.67 -3.63
C PRO A 59 -2.75 -18.71 -2.20
N ILE A 60 -2.75 -17.56 -1.50
CA ILE A 60 -3.27 -17.46 -0.14
C ILE A 60 -4.76 -17.78 -0.10
N ARG A 61 -5.54 -17.24 -1.05
CA ARG A 61 -6.97 -17.53 -1.17
C ARG A 61 -7.22 -19.02 -1.39
N SER A 62 -6.46 -19.67 -2.26
CA SER A 62 -6.56 -21.11 -2.48
C SER A 62 -6.31 -21.92 -1.21
N ILE A 63 -5.29 -21.54 -0.43
CA ILE A 63 -4.99 -22.20 0.86
C ILE A 63 -6.15 -21.99 1.85
N VAL A 64 -6.62 -20.76 2.01
CA VAL A 64 -7.72 -20.46 2.94
C VAL A 64 -9.01 -21.18 2.51
N GLU A 65 -9.31 -21.24 1.22
CA GLU A 65 -10.48 -21.97 0.72
C GLU A 65 -10.40 -23.48 1.02
N VAL A 66 -9.21 -24.09 1.04
CA VAL A 66 -9.02 -25.49 1.45
C VAL A 66 -9.36 -25.71 2.93
N PHE A 67 -9.03 -24.74 3.80
CA PHE A 67 -9.32 -24.85 5.24
C PHE A 67 -10.74 -24.41 5.62
N VAL A 68 -11.35 -23.50 4.85
CA VAL A 68 -12.63 -22.87 5.20
C VAL A 68 -13.82 -23.46 4.43
N LYS A 69 -13.65 -24.07 3.25
CA LYS A 69 -14.78 -24.73 2.57
C LYS A 69 -15.28 -25.90 3.42
N PRO A 70 -16.56 -25.93 3.83
CA PRO A 70 -17.14 -27.15 4.36
C PRO A 70 -17.08 -28.20 3.25
N LYS A 71 -16.53 -29.38 3.55
CA LYS A 71 -16.74 -30.56 2.72
C LYS A 71 -18.25 -30.76 2.60
N LYS A 72 -18.82 -30.45 1.43
CA LYS A 72 -20.11 -31.01 1.02
C LYS A 72 -19.90 -32.46 0.63
#